data_AF-A0A673GPS4-F1
#
_entry.id   AF-A0A673GPS4-F1
#
_cell.length_a   1.000
_cell.length_b   1.000
_cell.length_c   1.000
_cell.angle_alpha   90.00
_cell.angle_beta   90.00
_cell.angle_gamma   90.00
#
_symmetry.space_group_name_H-M   'P 1'
#
loop_
_entity.id
_entity.type
_entity.pdbx_description
1 polymer ?
#
loop_
_entity_poly.entity_id
_entity_poly.type
_entity_poly.pdbx_seq_one_letter_code
_entity_poly.pdbx_strand_id
1 'polypeptide(L)'
;MDGNLTLHLANFSTLFVCMVLKFPQIFVLMRARATAGVSLNSLLLELLGFIVFMSYQMYYDYPPLTYLEYPILIAQDVIVLLLILHYNRNMKHSLIYAALFVGGWQLLTVQNVIYIYIYIYIHLDKKVFFFAIVSQSLCTFISAGSKLAQLQCLWRSKDSGQVSALTWALATYTCLARIFTTVITTGDTQVLIRFVVMSILNMWVTVTVVYYKPHAVKQD
;
A
#
# COMPACT_ATOMS: atom_id res chain seq x y z
N MET A 1 30.30 -14.78 -0.71
CA MET A 1 29.02 -15.56 -0.63
C MET A 1 27.97 -14.84 0.22
N ASP A 2 28.32 -13.78 0.95
CA ASP A 2 27.45 -13.14 1.95
C ASP A 2 26.37 -12.20 1.38
N GLY A 3 26.60 -11.62 0.19
CA GLY A 3 25.65 -10.69 -0.45
C GLY A 3 24.33 -11.33 -0.89
N ASN A 4 24.34 -12.61 -1.29
CA ASN A 4 23.12 -13.31 -1.66
C ASN A 4 22.29 -13.70 -0.44
N LEU A 5 22.93 -14.10 0.66
CA LEU A 5 22.23 -14.47 1.89
C LEU A 5 21.49 -13.28 2.50
N THR A 6 22.15 -12.11 2.60
CA THR A 6 21.52 -10.89 3.12
C THR A 6 20.38 -10.40 2.23
N LEU A 7 20.52 -10.51 0.91
CA LEU A 7 19.47 -10.18 -0.04
C LEU A 7 18.24 -11.10 0.10
N HIS A 8 18.44 -12.41 0.19
CA HIS A 8 17.34 -13.35 0.39
C HIS A 8 16.66 -13.12 1.73
N LEU A 9 17.43 -12.93 2.80
CA LEU A 9 16.90 -12.64 4.12
C LEU A 9 16.05 -11.37 4.12
N ALA A 10 16.51 -10.30 3.47
CA ALA A 10 15.77 -9.05 3.36
C ALA A 10 14.46 -9.22 2.56
N ASN A 11 14.46 -9.94 1.44
CA ASN A 11 13.24 -10.19 0.69
C ASN A 11 12.24 -11.05 1.49
N PHE A 12 12.69 -12.10 2.16
CA PHE A 12 11.84 -12.96 2.98
C PHE A 12 11.29 -12.23 4.22
N SER A 13 12.12 -11.44 4.91
CA SER A 13 11.67 -10.65 6.04
C SER A 13 10.63 -9.61 5.61
N THR A 14 10.85 -8.97 4.46
CA THR A 14 9.90 -8.02 3.89
C THR A 14 8.57 -8.69 3.57
N LEU A 15 8.58 -9.85 2.90
CA LEU A 15 7.38 -10.62 2.60
C LEU A 15 6.59 -10.97 3.87
N PHE A 16 7.28 -11.48 4.89
CA PHE A 16 6.67 -11.86 6.16
C PHE A 16 6.06 -10.66 6.89
N VAL A 17 6.78 -9.53 6.94
CA VAL A 17 6.25 -8.29 7.53
C VAL A 17 5.03 -7.80 6.75
N CYS A 18 5.06 -7.84 5.41
CA CYS A 18 3.93 -7.47 4.56
C CYS A 18 2.69 -8.35 4.80
N MET A 19 2.84 -9.62 5.18
CA MET A 19 1.70 -10.51 5.50
C MET A 19 0.89 -10.06 6.72
N VAL A 20 1.54 -9.38 7.68
CA VAL A 20 0.90 -8.98 8.94
C VAL A 20 0.79 -7.46 9.11
N LEU A 21 1.23 -6.70 8.11
CA LEU A 21 1.44 -5.25 8.20
C LEU A 21 0.18 -4.48 8.66
N LYS A 22 -1.00 -4.84 8.12
CA LYS A 22 -2.27 -4.14 8.44
C LYS A 22 -3.05 -4.80 9.57
N PHE A 23 -2.61 -5.95 10.09
CA PHE A 23 -3.31 -6.63 11.18
C PHE A 23 -3.48 -5.75 12.42
N PRO A 24 -2.45 -5.01 12.89
CA PRO A 24 -2.61 -4.11 14.02
C PRO A 24 -3.72 -3.06 13.78
N GLN A 25 -3.79 -2.49 12.58
CA GLN A 25 -4.85 -1.54 12.19
C GLN A 25 -6.25 -2.21 12.20
N ILE A 26 -6.35 -3.44 11.70
CA ILE A 26 -7.59 -4.23 11.71
C ILE A 26 -8.07 -4.45 13.16
N PHE A 27 -7.18 -4.87 14.06
CA PHE A 27 -7.53 -5.09 15.46
C PHE A 27 -8.00 -3.82 16.18
N VAL A 28 -7.33 -2.69 15.93
CA VAL A 28 -7.72 -1.40 16.52
C VAL A 28 -9.14 -1.00 16.06
N LEU A 29 -9.43 -1.09 14.76
CA LEU A 29 -10.76 -0.79 14.22
C LEU A 29 -11.85 -1.71 14.81
N MET A 30 -11.57 -3.02 14.88
CA MET A 30 -12.53 -3.99 15.43
C MET A 30 -12.82 -3.73 16.91
N ARG A 31 -11.79 -3.37 17.69
CA ARG A 31 -11.92 -3.11 19.13
C ARG A 31 -12.75 -1.86 19.41
N ALA A 32 -12.50 -0.78 18.68
CA ALA A 32 -13.21 0.47 18.93
C ALA A 32 -14.56 0.56 18.24
N ARG A 33 -14.80 -0.24 17.20
CA ARG A 33 -15.99 -0.15 16.32
C ARG A 33 -16.24 1.26 15.79
N ALA A 34 -15.16 2.02 15.60
CA ALA A 34 -15.14 3.40 15.17
C ALA A 34 -13.94 3.63 14.25
N THR A 35 -14.04 4.65 13.39
CA THR A 35 -13.12 4.94 12.29
C THR A 35 -12.46 6.32 12.43
N ALA A 36 -12.62 6.97 13.58
CA ALA A 36 -12.13 8.32 13.82
C ALA A 36 -10.61 8.42 13.59
N GLY A 37 -10.18 9.36 12.76
CA GLY A 37 -8.77 9.56 12.42
C GLY A 37 -8.23 8.66 11.30
N VAL A 38 -9.03 7.73 10.76
CA VAL A 38 -8.64 6.91 9.60
C VAL A 38 -9.23 7.50 8.31
N SER A 39 -8.38 7.83 7.34
CA SER A 39 -8.79 8.45 6.08
C SER A 39 -9.18 7.39 5.04
N LEU A 40 -10.46 7.35 4.65
CA LEU A 40 -10.94 6.47 3.58
C LEU A 40 -10.27 6.82 2.23
N ASN A 41 -10.13 8.11 1.92
CA ASN A 41 -9.48 8.56 0.69
C ASN A 41 -8.00 8.17 0.64
N SER A 42 -7.30 8.19 1.79
CA SER A 42 -5.94 7.65 1.88
C SER A 42 -5.92 6.19 1.47
N LEU A 43 -6.82 5.37 2.01
CA LEU A 43 -6.82 3.93 1.75
C LEU A 43 -7.13 3.61 0.28
N LEU A 44 -8.04 4.34 -0.36
CA LEU A 44 -8.32 4.19 -1.78
C LEU A 44 -7.12 4.58 -2.66
N LEU A 45 -6.45 5.69 -2.35
CA LEU A 45 -5.25 6.12 -3.06
C LEU A 45 -4.09 5.13 -2.88
N GLU A 46 -3.94 4.55 -1.68
CA GLU A 46 -2.94 3.51 -1.41
C GLU A 46 -3.20 2.26 -2.26
N LEU A 47 -4.45 1.79 -2.32
CA LEU A 47 -4.85 0.64 -3.13
C LEU A 47 -4.55 0.87 -4.62
N LEU A 48 -4.93 2.03 -5.16
CA LEU A 48 -4.63 2.42 -6.54
C LEU A 48 -3.11 2.49 -6.77
N GLY A 49 -2.36 3.05 -5.83
CA GLY A 49 -0.90 3.12 -5.89
C GLY A 49 -0.25 1.73 -5.93
N PHE A 50 -0.75 0.75 -5.18
CA PHE A 50 -0.25 -0.63 -5.20
C PHE A 50 -0.55 -1.34 -6.51
N ILE A 51 -1.77 -1.20 -7.05
CA ILE A 51 -2.16 -1.81 -8.32
C ILE A 51 -1.26 -1.30 -9.45
N VAL A 52 -1.11 0.04 -9.56
CA VAL A 52 -0.29 0.66 -10.63
C VAL A 52 1.17 0.23 -10.51
N PHE A 53 1.73 0.17 -9.30
CA PHE A 53 3.11 -0.25 -9.11
C PHE A 53 3.34 -1.73 -9.43
N MET A 54 2.43 -2.60 -9.02
CA MET A 54 2.52 -4.03 -9.34
C MET A 54 2.47 -4.26 -10.86
N SER A 55 1.55 -3.58 -11.56
CA SER A 55 1.49 -3.64 -13.03
C SER A 55 2.78 -3.16 -13.70
N TYR A 56 3.41 -2.11 -13.16
CA TYR A 56 4.71 -1.63 -13.65
C TYR A 56 5.80 -2.71 -13.51
N GLN A 57 5.92 -3.33 -12.33
CA GLN A 57 6.95 -4.35 -12.09
C GLN A 57 6.73 -5.61 -12.93
N MET A 58 5.48 -6.02 -13.15
CA MET A 58 5.15 -7.13 -14.04
C MET A 58 5.47 -6.81 -15.51
N TYR A 59 5.21 -5.57 -15.93
CA TYR A 59 5.46 -5.14 -17.32
C TYR A 59 6.94 -5.12 -17.69
N TYR A 60 7.80 -4.71 -16.76
CA TYR A 60 9.25 -4.67 -16.97
C TYR A 60 9.96 -5.99 -16.59
N ASP A 61 9.21 -7.08 -16.44
CA ASP A 61 9.72 -8.42 -16.11
C ASP A 61 10.67 -8.44 -14.89
N TYR A 62 10.31 -7.68 -13.84
CA TYR A 62 11.08 -7.68 -12.60
C TYR A 62 11.02 -9.06 -11.91
N PRO A 63 12.02 -9.43 -11.08
CA PRO A 63 11.98 -10.70 -10.35
C PRO A 63 10.72 -10.82 -9.47
N PRO A 64 10.00 -11.96 -9.47
CA PRO A 64 8.73 -12.10 -8.75
C PRO A 64 8.77 -11.70 -7.27
N LEU A 65 9.90 -11.95 -6.58
CA LEU A 65 10.10 -11.58 -5.18
C LEU A 65 10.02 -10.06 -4.92
N THR A 66 10.15 -9.20 -5.95
CA THR A 66 10.03 -7.75 -5.78
C THR A 66 8.60 -7.27 -5.71
N TYR A 67 7.63 -8.05 -6.18
CA TYR A 67 6.23 -7.63 -6.28
C TYR A 67 5.20 -8.60 -5.66
N LEU A 68 5.62 -9.79 -5.21
CA LEU A 68 4.75 -10.81 -4.60
C LEU A 68 4.00 -10.32 -3.34
N GLU A 69 4.54 -9.31 -2.66
CA GLU A 69 3.94 -8.73 -1.45
C GLU A 69 2.73 -7.83 -1.74
N TYR A 70 2.66 -7.18 -2.90
CA TYR A 70 1.58 -6.25 -3.23
C TYR A 70 0.20 -6.91 -3.26
N PRO A 71 -0.02 -8.12 -3.83
CA PRO A 71 -1.33 -8.75 -3.75
C PRO A 71 -1.75 -9.07 -2.30
N ILE A 72 -0.78 -9.39 -1.42
CA ILE A 72 -1.04 -9.62 0.01
C ILE A 72 -1.42 -8.30 0.72
N LEU A 73 -0.73 -7.20 0.40
CA LEU A 73 -1.04 -5.87 0.94
C LEU A 73 -2.40 -5.36 0.46
N ILE A 74 -2.71 -5.54 -0.84
CA ILE A 74 -4.00 -5.19 -1.44
C ILE A 74 -5.12 -5.94 -0.73
N ALA A 75 -5.00 -7.25 -0.51
CA ALA A 75 -6.00 -8.04 0.19
C ALA A 75 -6.27 -7.54 1.62
N GLN A 76 -5.21 -7.19 2.35
CA GLN A 76 -5.33 -6.61 3.69
C GLN A 76 -5.97 -5.22 3.71
N ASP A 77 -5.61 -4.35 2.78
CA ASP A 77 -6.18 -2.99 2.67
C ASP A 77 -7.67 -3.04 2.36
N VAL A 78 -8.11 -4.02 1.58
CA VAL A 78 -9.53 -4.27 1.31
C VAL A 78 -10.26 -4.65 2.59
N ILE A 79 -9.69 -5.51 3.43
CA ILE A 79 -10.29 -5.88 4.72
C ILE A 79 -10.46 -4.63 5.60
N VAL A 80 -9.43 -3.79 5.69
CA VAL A 80 -9.49 -2.51 6.42
C VAL A 80 -10.59 -1.60 5.84
N LEU A 81 -10.68 -1.50 4.50
CA LEU A 81 -11.68 -0.68 3.82
C LEU A 81 -13.10 -1.14 4.14
N LEU A 82 -13.36 -2.44 4.09
CA LEU A 82 -14.65 -3.03 4.43
C LEU A 82 -15.04 -2.75 5.88
N LEU A 83 -14.09 -2.85 6.82
CA LEU A 83 -14.34 -2.51 8.23
C LEU A 83 -14.69 -1.03 8.40
N ILE A 84 -13.98 -0.13 7.72
CA ILE A 84 -14.27 1.31 7.77
C ILE A 84 -15.67 1.60 7.24
N LEU A 85 -16.04 1.01 6.10
CA LEU A 85 -17.36 1.17 5.49
C LEU A 85 -18.47 0.64 6.41
N HIS A 86 -18.25 -0.52 7.01
CA HIS A 86 -19.19 -1.14 7.94
C HIS A 86 -19.44 -0.24 9.17
N TYR A 87 -18.39 0.29 9.79
CA TYR A 87 -18.51 1.12 10.99
C TYR A 87 -19.00 2.55 10.71
N ASN A 88 -18.71 3.11 9.52
CA ASN A 88 -19.23 4.43 9.13
C ASN A 88 -20.74 4.43 8.83
N ARG A 89 -21.43 3.28 8.85
CA ARG A 89 -22.87 3.11 8.51
C ARG A 89 -23.31 3.73 7.18
N ASN A 90 -22.37 4.08 6.30
CA ASN A 90 -22.63 4.80 5.07
C ASN A 90 -22.87 3.81 3.91
N MET A 91 -23.89 2.95 4.08
CA MET A 91 -24.22 1.80 3.23
C MET A 91 -24.46 2.18 1.75
N LYS A 92 -24.80 3.44 1.46
CA LYS A 92 -25.06 3.92 0.08
C LYS A 92 -23.81 3.90 -0.81
N HIS A 93 -22.61 4.11 -0.25
CA HIS A 93 -21.37 4.01 -1.01
C HIS A 93 -20.73 2.62 -0.94
N SER A 94 -21.17 1.76 -0.01
CA SER A 94 -20.63 0.40 0.15
C SER A 94 -20.77 -0.45 -1.11
N LEU A 95 -21.88 -0.30 -1.86
CA LEU A 95 -22.11 -0.98 -3.14
C LEU A 95 -21.20 -0.45 -4.26
N ILE A 96 -20.96 0.87 -4.32
CA ILE A 96 -20.07 1.49 -5.30
C ILE A 96 -18.62 1.08 -5.04
N TYR A 97 -18.20 1.03 -3.77
CA TYR A 97 -16.85 0.58 -3.40
C TYR A 97 -16.68 -0.93 -3.56
N ALA A 98 -17.70 -1.74 -3.27
CA ALA A 98 -17.70 -3.17 -3.60
C ALA A 98 -17.67 -3.42 -5.11
N ALA A 99 -18.37 -2.61 -5.91
CA ALA A 99 -18.33 -2.69 -7.37
C ALA A 99 -17.00 -2.21 -7.97
N LEU A 100 -16.39 -1.15 -7.41
CA LEU A 100 -15.02 -0.73 -7.76
C LEU A 100 -13.99 -1.79 -7.36
N PHE A 101 -14.24 -2.50 -6.24
CA PHE A 101 -13.39 -3.58 -5.77
C PHE A 101 -13.52 -4.85 -6.63
N VAL A 102 -14.74 -5.30 -6.93
CA VAL A 102 -15.00 -6.41 -7.86
C VAL A 102 -14.55 -6.05 -9.27
N GLY A 103 -14.74 -4.81 -9.71
CA GLY A 103 -14.27 -4.31 -11.00
C GLY A 103 -12.74 -4.22 -11.08
N GLY A 104 -12.06 -3.77 -10.01
CA GLY A 104 -10.60 -3.74 -9.92
C GLY A 104 -9.98 -5.13 -9.80
N TRP A 105 -10.61 -6.03 -9.04
CA TRP A 105 -10.22 -7.45 -8.95
C TRP A 105 -10.47 -8.18 -10.26
N GLN A 106 -11.62 -7.95 -10.92
CA GLN A 106 -11.91 -8.44 -12.25
C GLN A 106 -10.87 -7.92 -13.25
N LEU A 107 -10.50 -6.64 -13.22
CA LEU A 107 -9.43 -6.09 -14.06
C LEU A 107 -8.08 -6.78 -13.82
N LEU A 108 -7.74 -7.18 -12.58
CA LEU A 108 -6.52 -7.94 -12.26
C LEU A 108 -6.60 -9.43 -12.69
N THR A 109 -7.75 -10.09 -12.56
CA THR A 109 -7.93 -11.47 -13.06
C THR A 109 -8.09 -11.53 -14.58
N VAL A 110 -8.71 -10.51 -15.17
CA VAL A 110 -8.80 -10.28 -16.60
C VAL A 110 -7.42 -9.92 -17.12
N GLN A 111 -6.54 -9.25 -16.36
CA GLN A 111 -5.13 -9.12 -16.73
C GLN A 111 -4.44 -10.48 -16.88
N ASN A 112 -4.74 -11.52 -16.12
CA ASN A 112 -4.10 -12.83 -16.37
C ASN A 112 -4.58 -13.50 -17.67
N VAL A 113 -5.86 -13.36 -18.02
CA VAL A 113 -6.42 -13.90 -19.28
C VAL A 113 -6.05 -13.02 -20.46
N ILE A 114 -6.07 -11.70 -20.30
CA ILE A 114 -5.68 -10.69 -21.30
C ILE A 114 -4.16 -10.67 -21.49
N TYR A 115 -3.31 -10.87 -20.48
CA TYR A 115 -1.85 -10.92 -20.68
C TYR A 115 -1.49 -12.18 -21.47
N ILE A 116 -2.10 -13.34 -21.19
CA ILE A 116 -1.92 -14.55 -21.99
C ILE A 116 -2.53 -14.41 -23.39
N TYR A 117 -3.71 -13.80 -23.54
CA TYR A 117 -4.32 -13.56 -24.86
C TYR A 117 -3.61 -12.45 -25.67
N ILE A 118 -3.14 -11.37 -25.06
CA ILE A 118 -2.40 -10.27 -25.71
C ILE A 118 -0.99 -10.71 -26.08
N TYR A 119 -0.32 -11.49 -25.23
CA TYR A 119 1.00 -12.08 -25.53
C TYR A 119 0.94 -13.03 -26.73
N ILE A 120 -0.20 -13.71 -26.95
CA ILE A 120 -0.40 -14.62 -28.08
C ILE A 120 -0.95 -13.91 -29.34
N TYR A 121 -1.75 -12.84 -29.21
CA TYR A 121 -2.49 -12.29 -30.37
C TYR A 121 -2.12 -10.89 -30.86
N ILE A 122 -1.40 -10.03 -30.11
CA ILE A 122 -1.29 -8.62 -30.54
C ILE A 122 0.10 -7.99 -30.33
N HIS A 123 0.76 -7.72 -31.46
CA HIS A 123 1.62 -6.54 -31.66
C HIS A 123 0.83 -5.25 -31.31
N LEU A 124 0.84 -4.82 -30.05
CA LEU A 124 0.21 -3.55 -29.62
C LEU A 124 1.28 -2.57 -29.14
N ASP A 125 1.69 -1.77 -30.11
CA ASP A 125 2.61 -0.64 -30.09
C ASP A 125 2.41 0.36 -28.94
N LYS A 126 3.50 0.63 -28.21
CA LYS A 126 3.99 1.94 -27.67
C LYS A 126 3.09 2.79 -26.75
N LYS A 127 1.75 2.76 -26.83
CA LYS A 127 0.82 3.55 -26.01
C LYS A 127 0.60 2.97 -24.60
N VAL A 128 0.57 1.65 -24.47
CA VAL A 128 0.50 0.97 -23.16
C VAL A 128 1.83 1.11 -22.40
N PHE A 129 2.95 1.11 -23.14
CA PHE A 129 4.29 1.41 -22.63
C PHE A 129 4.43 2.87 -22.16
N PHE A 130 3.97 3.84 -22.95
CA PHE A 130 3.94 5.26 -22.56
C PHE A 130 3.05 5.50 -21.32
N PHE A 131 1.94 4.77 -21.20
CA PHE A 131 1.09 4.79 -20.00
C PHE A 131 1.81 4.23 -18.77
N ALA A 132 2.63 3.18 -18.91
CA ALA A 132 3.44 2.62 -17.81
C ALA A 132 4.55 3.57 -17.32
N ILE A 133 5.21 4.29 -18.24
CA ILE A 133 6.25 5.29 -17.91
C ILE A 133 5.66 6.51 -17.19
N VAL A 134 4.53 7.03 -17.68
CA VAL A 134 3.79 8.12 -17.00
C VAL A 134 3.24 7.62 -15.65
N SER A 135 2.91 6.33 -15.54
CA SER A 135 2.36 5.70 -14.33
C SER A 135 3.33 5.62 -13.15
N GLN A 136 4.65 5.58 -13.31
CA GLN A 136 5.55 5.42 -12.16
C GLN A 136 5.69 6.71 -11.33
N SER A 137 5.87 7.85 -12.00
CA SER A 137 5.83 9.16 -11.35
C SER A 137 4.46 9.41 -10.75
N LEU A 138 3.38 9.13 -11.50
CA LEU A 138 2.01 9.23 -11.00
C LEU A 138 1.74 8.31 -9.81
N CYS A 139 2.21 7.06 -9.81
CA CYS A 139 2.06 6.13 -8.69
C CYS A 139 2.74 6.68 -7.44
N THR A 140 3.93 7.26 -7.59
CA THR A 140 4.62 7.91 -6.48
C THR A 140 3.81 9.09 -5.94
N PHE A 141 3.23 9.93 -6.82
CA PHE A 141 2.35 11.01 -6.41
C PHE A 141 1.05 10.54 -5.75
N ILE A 142 0.40 9.50 -6.29
CA ILE A 142 -0.82 8.90 -5.75
C ILE A 142 -0.53 8.30 -4.36
N SER A 143 0.55 7.55 -4.23
CA SER A 143 0.97 6.94 -2.97
C SER A 143 1.37 8.01 -1.96
N ALA A 144 2.06 9.08 -2.37
CA ALA A 144 2.37 10.21 -1.51
C ALA A 144 1.09 10.94 -1.07
N GLY A 145 0.18 11.17 -2.00
CA GLY A 145 -1.15 11.74 -1.75
C GLY A 145 -1.93 10.93 -0.73
N SER A 146 -1.83 9.60 -0.75
CA SER A 146 -2.43 8.75 0.28
C SER A 146 -1.92 9.13 1.68
N LYS A 147 -0.60 9.22 1.85
CA LYS A 147 0.01 9.50 3.17
C LYS A 147 -0.29 10.90 3.65
N LEU A 148 -0.29 11.86 2.73
CA LEU A 148 -0.67 13.24 2.99
C LEU A 148 -2.15 13.36 3.38
N ALA A 149 -3.05 12.64 2.71
CA ALA A 149 -4.47 12.61 3.06
C ALA A 149 -4.70 12.00 4.46
N GLN A 150 -3.91 11.01 4.85
CA GLN A 150 -3.93 10.46 6.20
C GLN A 150 -3.40 11.47 7.23
N LEU A 151 -2.28 12.15 6.95
CA LEU A 151 -1.74 13.22 7.80
C LEU A 151 -2.76 14.33 8.00
N GLN A 152 -3.39 14.80 6.92
CA GLN A 152 -4.40 15.84 6.97
C GLN A 152 -5.60 15.42 7.83
N CYS A 153 -6.00 14.14 7.75
CA CYS A 153 -7.04 13.59 8.60
C CYS A 153 -6.63 13.63 10.08
N LEU A 154 -5.42 13.17 10.41
CA LEU A 154 -4.88 13.20 11.77
C LEU A 154 -4.74 14.63 12.34
N TRP A 155 -4.29 15.59 11.54
CA TRP A 155 -4.18 16.99 11.97
C TRP A 155 -5.53 17.64 12.23
N ARG A 156 -6.56 17.26 11.47
CA ARG A 156 -7.92 17.76 11.66
C ARG A 156 -8.62 17.09 12.84
N SER A 157 -8.51 15.77 12.99
CA SER A 157 -9.14 15.05 14.10
C SER A 157 -8.43 15.29 15.42
N LYS A 158 -7.10 15.51 15.40
CA LYS A 158 -6.19 15.50 16.56
C LYS A 158 -6.33 14.24 17.43
N ASP A 159 -6.87 13.17 16.85
CA ASP A 159 -7.10 11.89 17.48
C ASP A 159 -6.59 10.79 16.56
N SER A 160 -5.69 9.98 17.10
CA SER A 160 -5.07 8.83 16.44
C SER A 160 -5.47 7.51 17.10
N GLY A 161 -6.45 7.51 18.01
CA GLY A 161 -6.86 6.32 18.77
C GLY A 161 -7.24 5.13 17.89
N GLN A 162 -7.70 5.38 16.66
CA GLN A 162 -8.03 4.34 15.68
C GLN A 162 -6.95 4.08 14.62
N VAL A 163 -5.81 4.74 14.71
CA VAL A 163 -4.69 4.58 13.77
C VAL A 163 -3.56 3.83 14.46
N SER A 164 -3.18 2.68 13.91
CA SER A 164 -2.14 1.84 14.50
C SER A 164 -0.74 2.34 14.13
N ALA A 165 -0.02 2.88 15.12
CA ALA A 165 1.39 3.26 14.96
C ALA A 165 2.27 2.08 14.50
N LEU A 166 1.96 0.86 14.94
CA LEU A 166 2.71 -0.34 14.57
C LEU A 166 2.60 -0.63 13.08
N THR A 167 1.41 -0.46 12.49
CA THR A 167 1.21 -0.65 11.04
C THR A 167 2.06 0.33 10.23
N TRP A 168 2.13 1.60 10.65
CA TRP A 168 2.94 2.62 9.98
C TRP A 168 4.45 2.41 10.17
N ALA A 169 4.87 1.93 11.33
CA ALA A 169 6.26 1.55 11.60
C ALA A 169 6.69 0.35 10.73
N LEU A 170 5.86 -0.69 10.62
CA LEU A 170 6.10 -1.84 9.76
C LEU A 170 6.17 -1.42 8.28
N ALA A 171 5.30 -0.50 7.83
CA ALA A 171 5.37 0.05 6.48
C ALA A 171 6.67 0.83 6.21
N THR A 172 7.19 1.54 7.22
CA THR A 172 8.49 2.22 7.13
C THR A 172 9.62 1.20 6.99
N TYR A 173 9.62 0.15 7.81
CA TYR A 173 10.59 -0.96 7.71
C TYR A 173 10.57 -1.61 6.32
N THR A 174 9.38 -1.95 5.80
CA THR A 174 9.22 -2.52 4.46
C THR A 174 9.82 -1.62 3.39
N CYS A 175 9.59 -0.30 3.46
CA CYS A 175 10.16 0.64 2.49
C CYS A 175 11.69 0.69 2.57
N LEU A 176 12.26 0.68 3.78
CA LEU A 176 13.71 0.66 3.99
C LEU A 176 14.35 -0.63 3.46
N ALA A 177 13.73 -1.77 3.74
CA ALA A 177 14.18 -3.06 3.20
C ALA A 177 14.11 -3.06 1.67
N ARG A 178 13.06 -2.46 1.09
CA ARG A 178 12.91 -2.33 -0.36
C ARG A 178 13.91 -1.38 -1.01
N ILE A 179 14.34 -0.31 -0.34
CA ILE A 179 15.47 0.52 -0.79
C ILE A 179 16.71 -0.36 -0.94
N PHE A 180 17.06 -1.12 0.09
CA PHE A 180 18.22 -2.03 0.08
C PHE A 180 18.11 -3.08 -1.03
N THR A 181 16.98 -3.79 -1.13
CA THR A 181 16.83 -4.84 -2.16
C THR A 181 16.85 -4.26 -3.56
N THR A 182 16.19 -3.11 -3.80
CA THR A 182 16.11 -2.48 -5.13
C THR A 182 17.50 -2.06 -5.63
N VAL A 183 18.32 -1.47 -4.76
CA VAL A 183 19.70 -1.09 -5.11
C VAL A 183 20.51 -2.30 -5.59
N ILE A 184 20.29 -3.46 -4.98
CA ILE A 184 21.04 -4.69 -5.29
C ILE A 184 20.45 -5.45 -6.49
N THR A 185 19.12 -5.52 -6.63
CA THR A 185 18.46 -6.39 -7.62
C THR A 185 18.26 -5.74 -8.98
N THR A 186 17.80 -4.49 -9.00
CA THR A 186 17.31 -3.84 -10.23
C THR A 186 18.06 -2.55 -10.52
N GLY A 187 18.50 -1.82 -9.48
CA GLY A 187 19.17 -0.54 -9.63
C GLY A 187 18.29 0.57 -10.22
N ASP A 188 16.97 0.36 -10.29
CA ASP A 188 16.04 1.31 -10.89
C ASP A 188 15.85 2.54 -9.99
N THR A 189 16.34 3.68 -10.46
CA THR A 189 16.30 4.96 -9.73
C THR A 189 14.86 5.45 -9.50
N GLN A 190 13.91 5.19 -10.39
CA GLN A 190 12.52 5.62 -10.21
C GLN A 190 11.86 4.83 -9.07
N VAL A 191 12.05 3.52 -9.06
CA VAL A 191 11.58 2.64 -7.98
C VAL A 191 12.25 3.01 -6.65
N LEU A 192 13.54 3.32 -6.68
CA LEU A 192 14.29 3.76 -5.50
C LEU A 192 13.75 5.07 -4.91
N ILE A 193 13.56 6.10 -5.76
CA ILE A 193 12.99 7.39 -5.35
C ILE A 193 11.61 7.18 -4.71
N ARG A 194 10.77 6.34 -5.31
CA ARG A 194 9.47 5.98 -4.74
C ARG A 194 9.62 5.45 -3.31
N PHE A 195 10.47 4.46 -3.07
CA PHE A 195 10.63 3.90 -1.73
C PHE A 195 11.24 4.89 -0.73
N VAL A 196 12.15 5.78 -1.16
CA VAL A 196 12.67 6.86 -0.31
C VAL A 196 11.55 7.82 0.11
N VAL A 197 10.76 8.31 -0.85
CA VAL A 197 9.62 9.21 -0.58
C VAL A 197 8.60 8.52 0.34
N MET A 198 8.25 7.26 0.06
CA MET A 198 7.31 6.51 0.90
C MET A 198 7.87 6.27 2.31
N SER A 199 9.16 6.00 2.45
CA SER A 199 9.79 5.83 3.76
C SER A 199 9.70 7.10 4.61
N ILE A 200 9.99 8.26 4.03
CA ILE A 200 9.91 9.55 4.72
C ILE A 200 8.46 9.84 5.14
N LEU A 201 7.50 9.67 4.22
CA LEU A 201 6.09 9.92 4.52
C LEU A 201 5.53 8.95 5.55
N ASN A 202 5.84 7.65 5.46
CA ASN A 202 5.43 6.65 6.44
C ASN A 202 5.99 6.95 7.83
N MET A 203 7.26 7.40 7.90
CA MET A 203 7.88 7.81 9.16
C MET A 203 7.18 9.04 9.74
N TRP A 204 6.83 10.03 8.90
CA TRP A 204 6.09 11.21 9.34
C TRP A 204 4.69 10.85 9.86
N VAL A 205 3.96 9.95 9.18
CA VAL A 205 2.68 9.44 9.67
C VAL A 205 2.87 8.76 11.02
N THR A 206 3.88 7.89 11.15
CA THR A 206 4.19 7.17 12.40
C THR A 206 4.40 8.13 13.56
N VAL A 207 5.24 9.16 13.38
CA VAL A 207 5.50 10.19 14.40
C VAL A 207 4.22 10.95 14.76
N THR A 208 3.42 11.31 13.76
CA THR A 208 2.16 12.03 13.95
C THR A 208 1.14 11.20 14.74
N VAL A 209 1.03 9.91 14.45
CA VAL A 209 0.17 8.98 15.18
C VAL A 209 0.63 8.84 16.63
N VAL A 210 1.93 8.74 16.89
CA VAL A 210 2.45 8.67 18.26
C VAL A 210 2.17 9.98 19.01
N TYR A 211 2.30 11.13 18.35
CA TYR A 211 2.08 12.45 18.94
C TYR A 211 0.61 12.70 19.33
N TYR A 212 -0.34 12.36 18.45
CA TYR A 212 -1.78 12.50 18.72
C TYR A 212 -2.38 11.27 19.43
N LYS A 213 -1.55 10.42 20.04
CA LYS A 213 -2.06 9.28 20.79
C LYS A 213 -2.67 9.81 22.08
N PRO A 214 -3.96 9.56 22.36
CA PRO A 214 -4.55 10.03 23.61
C PRO A 214 -3.76 9.43 24.77
N HIS A 215 -3.17 10.29 25.61
CA HIS A 215 -2.60 9.84 26.87
C HIS A 215 -3.74 9.24 27.67
N ALA A 216 -3.63 7.94 27.96
CA ALA A 216 -4.52 7.30 28.92
C ALA A 216 -4.31 8.02 30.25
N VAL A 217 -5.24 8.90 30.62
CA VAL A 217 -5.38 9.34 32.00
C VAL A 217 -5.65 8.06 32.78
N LYS A 218 -4.65 7.59 33.54
CA LYS A 218 -4.89 6.57 34.57
C LYS A 218 -5.92 7.18 35.51
N GLN A 219 -7.13 6.64 35.50
CA GLN A 219 -8.05 6.82 36.60
C GLN A 219 -7.54 5.89 37.70
N ASP A 220 -6.77 6.46 38.63
CA ASP A 220 -6.48 5.86 39.94
C ASP A 220 -7.67 6.11 40.88
#